data_AF-A0A955QFA0-F1
#
_entry.id   AF-A0A955QFA0-F1
#
_cell.length_a   1.000
_cell.length_b   1.000
_cell.length_c   1.000
_cell.angle_alpha   90.00
_cell.angle_beta   90.00
_cell.angle_gamma   90.00
#
_symmetry.space_group_name_H-M   'P 1'
#
loop_
_entity.id
_entity.type
_entity.pdbx_description
1 polymer ?
#
loop_
_entity_poly.entity_id
_entity_poly.type
_entity_poly.pdbx_seq_one_letter_code
_entity_poly.pdbx_strand_id
1 'polypeptide(L)' 'MKSTGSMMFTAKLFPTILIILDVLAAVMYVPSGDWRHVVYWLAAAILTFTVTY' A
#
# COMPACT_ATOMS: atom_id res chain seq x y z
N MET A 1 -21.02 10.87 -28.73
CA MET A 1 -20.17 11.79 -27.92
C MET A 1 -19.75 11.06 -26.66
N LYS A 2 -18.48 10.70 -26.54
CA LYS A 2 -17.93 9.80 -25.51
C LYS A 2 -17.75 10.56 -24.20
N SER A 3 -18.78 10.60 -23.37
CA SER A 3 -18.62 10.96 -21.96
C SER A 3 -18.08 9.74 -21.21
N THR A 4 -16.76 9.52 -21.31
CA THR A 4 -16.04 8.57 -20.46
C THR A 4 -15.09 9.40 -19.59
N GLY A 5 -15.68 10.22 -18.72
CA GLY A 5 -14.94 10.82 -17.62
C GLY A 5 -14.40 9.70 -16.71
N SER A 6 -13.09 9.70 -16.48
CA SER A 6 -12.42 9.07 -15.34
C SER A 6 -12.68 7.57 -15.09
N MET A 7 -12.34 6.70 -16.03
CA MET A 7 -12.06 5.27 -15.74
C MET A 7 -10.59 4.93 -15.98
N MET A 8 -9.71 5.90 -15.77
CA MET A 8 -8.27 5.69 -15.61
C MET A 8 -7.94 5.64 -14.11
N PHE A 9 -8.65 4.79 -13.36
CA PHE A 9 -8.11 4.20 -12.13
C PHE A 9 -6.92 3.33 -12.58
N THR A 10 -5.83 4.04 -12.87
CA THR A 10 -4.59 3.56 -13.45
C THR A 10 -4.16 2.36 -12.63
N ALA A 11 -3.79 1.24 -13.24
CA ALA A 11 -3.53 -0.05 -12.56
C ALA A 11 -2.59 0.04 -11.32
N LYS A 12 -1.86 1.15 -11.16
CA LYS A 12 -0.95 1.47 -10.07
C LYS A 12 -1.56 2.27 -8.91
N LEU A 13 -2.73 2.87 -9.07
CA LEU A 13 -3.38 3.74 -8.07
C LEU A 13 -3.81 2.93 -6.83
N PHE A 14 -4.45 1.78 -7.06
CA PHE A 14 -4.85 0.87 -5.98
C PHE A 14 -3.63 0.28 -5.22
N PRO A 15 -2.62 -0.30 -5.90
CA PRO A 15 -1.40 -0.74 -5.22
C PRO A 15 -0.69 0.37 -4.44
N THR A 16 -0.66 1.60 -4.96
CA THR A 16 0.00 2.72 -4.28
C THR A 16 -0.69 3.08 -2.97
N ILE A 17 -2.02 3.04 -2.93
CA ILE A 17 -2.79 3.25 -1.69
C ILE A 17 -2.50 2.14 -0.67
N LEU A 18 -2.44 0.87 -1.12
CA LEU A 18 -2.12 -0.26 -0.25
C LEU A 18 -0.72 -0.12 0.38
N ILE A 19 0.30 0.25 -0.40
CA ILE A 19 1.66 0.47 0.11
C ILE A 19 1.66 1.54 1.22
N ILE A 20 0.94 2.66 1.03
CA ILE A 20 0.86 3.72 2.04
C ILE A 20 0.17 3.21 3.31
N LEU A 21 -0.91 2.44 3.16
CA LEU A 21 -1.63 1.83 4.27
C LEU A 21 -0.77 0.85 5.06
N ASP A 22 0.00 0.00 4.37
CA ASP A 22 0.91 -0.96 4.97
C ASP A 22 2.01 -0.26 5.78
N VAL A 23 2.59 0.83 5.24
CA VAL A 23 3.60 1.62 5.95
C VAL A 23 3.00 2.33 7.18
N LEU A 24 1.80 2.91 7.05
CA LEU A 24 1.10 3.54 8.18
C LEU A 24 0.76 2.52 9.27
N ALA A 25 0.30 1.32 8.89
CA ALA A 25 0.06 0.23 9.83
C ALA A 25 1.36 -0.14 10.55
N ALA A 26 2.47 -0.33 9.82
CA ALA A 26 3.77 -0.63 10.41
C ALA A 26 4.19 0.43 11.44
N VAL A 27 4.03 1.72 11.14
CA VAL A 27 4.35 2.83 12.05
C VAL A 27 3.46 2.80 13.30
N MET A 28 2.18 2.48 13.16
CA MET A 28 1.24 2.38 14.29
C MET A 28 1.54 1.20 15.24
N TYR A 29 2.23 0.17 14.78
CA TYR A 29 2.66 -0.96 15.63
C TYR A 29 3.97 -0.70 16.39
N VAL A 30 4.72 0.36 16.06
CA VAL A 30 5.98 0.72 16.74
C VAL A 30 5.77 1.06 18.23
N PRO A 31 4.78 1.89 18.64
CA PRO A 31 4.54 2.19 20.05
C PRO A 31 4.02 1.00 20.85
N SER A 32 3.32 0.06 20.19
CA SER A 32 2.79 -1.16 20.81
C SER A 32 3.89 -2.19 21.13
N GLY A 33 5.13 -1.97 20.67
CA GLY A 33 6.25 -2.91 20.86
C GLY A 33 6.14 -4.19 20.03
N ASP A 34 5.19 -4.25 19.10
CA ASP A 34 4.80 -5.46 18.40
C ASP A 34 5.57 -5.60 17.07
N TRP A 35 6.89 -5.80 17.21
CA TRP A 35 7.85 -5.80 16.09
C TRP A 35 7.55 -6.84 15.00
N ARG A 36 6.85 -7.93 15.34
CA ARG A 36 6.41 -8.95 14.38
C ARG A 36 5.46 -8.37 13.35
N HIS A 37 4.51 -7.56 13.79
CA HIS A 37 3.54 -6.91 12.92
C HIS A 37 4.21 -5.81 12.10
N VAL A 38 5.13 -5.04 12.68
CA VAL A 38 5.89 -4.00 11.96
C VAL A 38 6.58 -4.60 10.73
N VAL A 39 7.35 -5.68 10.91
CA VAL A 39 8.08 -6.34 9.81
C VAL A 39 7.12 -6.97 8.80
N TYR A 40 6.00 -7.54 9.26
CA TYR A 40 4.98 -8.13 8.40
C TYR A 40 4.35 -7.09 7.47
N TRP A 41 3.90 -5.96 8.01
CA TRP A 41 3.33 -4.86 7.23
C TRP A 41 4.36 -4.25 6.26
N LEU A 42 5.61 -4.13 6.68
CA LEU A 42 6.69 -3.62 5.83
C LEU A 42 7.01 -4.59 4.67
N ALA A 43 6.97 -5.90 4.91
CA ALA A 43 7.11 -6.91 3.86
C ALA A 43 5.95 -6.87 2.84
N ALA A 44 4.71 -6.64 3.30
CA ALA A 44 3.56 -6.46 2.42
C ALA A 44 3.71 -5.23 1.52
N ALA A 45 4.19 -4.11 2.07
CA ALA A 45 4.49 -2.90 1.31
C ALA A 45 5.57 -3.15 0.24
N ILE A 46 6.66 -3.83 0.59
CA ILE A 46 7.75 -4.16 -0.34
C ILE A 46 7.26 -5.10 -1.45
N LEU A 47 6.49 -6.14 -1.11
CA LEU A 47 5.96 -7.07 -2.10
C LEU A 47 5.07 -6.35 -3.11
N THR A 48 4.14 -5.51 -2.63
CA THR A 48 3.25 -4.70 -3.47
C THR A 48 4.03 -3.71 -4.34
N PHE A 49 5.09 -3.10 -3.81
CA PHE A 49 5.97 -2.22 -4.57
C PHE A 49 6.69 -2.97 -5.69
N THR A 50 7.32 -4.11 -5.38
CA THR A 50 8.14 -4.90 -6.31
C THR A 50 7.35 -5.45 -7.50
N VAL A 51 6.08 -5.81 -7.30
CA VAL A 51 5.24 -6.34 -8.40
C VAL A 51 4.55 -5.23 -9.21
N THR A 52 4.53 -3.99 -8.71
CA THR A 52 3.85 -2.85 -9.37
C THR A 52 4.81 -1.99 -10.20
N TYR A 53 6.08 -1.93 -9.80
CA TYR A 53 7.12 -1.06 -10.38
C TYR A 53 8.33 -1.88 -10.79
#